data_AF-A0A2N1RX81-F1
#
_entry.id   AF-A0A2N1RX81-F1
#
_cell.length_a   1.000
_cell.length_b   1.000
_cell.length_c   1.000
_cell.angle_alpha   90.00
_cell.angle_beta   90.00
_cell.angle_gamma   90.00
#
_symmetry.space_group_name_H-M   'P 1'
#
loop_
_entity.id
_entity.type
_entity.pdbx_description
1 polymer ?
#
loop_
_entity_poly.entity_id
_entity_poly.type
_entity_poly.pdbx_seq_one_letter_code
_entity_poly.pdbx_strand_id
1 'polypeptide(L)'
;MIAGACIVLFMSRPDLLFQVDVPKLLWIISGFIMVVTLMVKIKIFIRIYRKAQDPDNYHINFFGKKVLHSSVVSRIELAIFFGTIPFFLMSGAYFIARLVNFFLYKHL
;
A
#
# COMPACT_ATOMS: atom_id res chain seq x y z
N MET A 1 21.97 2.58 -12.96
CA MET A 1 22.82 1.60 -13.70
C MET A 1 22.15 0.23 -13.82
N ILE A 2 21.62 -0.35 -12.74
CA ILE A 2 20.97 -1.69 -12.77
C ILE A 2 19.79 -1.74 -13.75
N ALA A 3 18.89 -0.75 -13.71
CA ALA A 3 17.74 -0.70 -14.64
C ALA A 3 18.15 -0.60 -16.11
N GLY A 4 19.23 0.13 -16.42
CA GLY A 4 19.74 0.27 -17.79
C GLY A 4 20.35 -1.03 -18.31
N ALA A 5 21.10 -1.76 -17.47
CA ALA A 5 21.65 -3.05 -17.82
C ALA A 5 20.56 -4.10 -18.08
N CYS A 6 19.47 -4.08 -17.29
CA CYS A 6 18.31 -4.92 -17.54
C CYS A 6 17.68 -4.63 -18.90
N ILE A 7 17.46 -3.36 -19.25
CA ILE A 7 16.87 -2.96 -20.54
C ILE A 7 17.72 -3.45 -21.72
N VAL A 8 19.04 -3.29 -21.64
CA VAL A 8 19.97 -3.75 -22.69
C VAL A 8 19.96 -5.29 -22.82
N LEU A 9 19.95 -6.01 -21.70
CA LEU A 9 19.82 -7.48 -21.69
C LEU A 9 18.48 -7.94 -22.31
N PHE A 10 17.38 -7.25 -22.00
CA PHE A 10 16.06 -7.55 -22.55
C PHE A 10 15.97 -7.29 -24.06
N MET A 11 16.58 -6.21 -24.57
CA MET A 11 16.68 -5.97 -26.02
C MET A 11 17.52 -7.03 -26.74
N SER A 12 18.54 -7.57 -26.07
CA SER A 12 19.49 -8.51 -26.67
C SER A 12 18.94 -9.94 -26.78
N ARG A 13 17.97 -10.31 -25.95
CA ARG A 13 17.34 -11.65 -25.95
C ARG A 13 15.85 -11.58 -25.60
N PRO A 14 14.98 -11.26 -26.58
CA PRO A 14 13.53 -11.18 -26.37
C PRO A 14 12.91 -12.54 -26.03
N ASP A 15 13.54 -13.66 -26.37
CA ASP A 15 13.05 -15.01 -26.04
C ASP A 15 12.92 -15.26 -24.53
N LEU A 16 13.72 -14.56 -23.72
CA LEU A 16 13.63 -14.61 -22.26
C LEU A 16 12.33 -13.98 -21.74
N LEU A 17 11.73 -13.02 -22.45
CA LEU A 17 10.45 -12.39 -22.06
C LEU A 17 9.27 -13.35 -22.24
N PHE A 18 9.31 -14.20 -23.27
CA PHE A 18 8.23 -15.15 -23.56
C PHE A 18 8.20 -16.36 -22.61
N GLN A 19 9.32 -16.63 -21.93
CA GLN A 19 9.40 -17.68 -20.90
C GLN A 19 8.96 -17.19 -19.52
N VAL A 20 8.76 -15.89 -19.32
CA VAL A 20 8.27 -15.37 -18.05
C VAL A 20 6.76 -15.59 -17.96
N ASP A 21 6.34 -16.32 -16.92
CA ASP A 21 4.93 -16.43 -16.54
C ASP A 21 4.39 -15.06 -16.11
N VAL A 22 3.88 -14.29 -17.08
CA VAL A 22 3.26 -12.97 -16.87
C VAL A 22 2.23 -12.96 -15.73
N PRO A 23 1.36 -13.98 -15.56
CA PRO A 23 0.41 -14.02 -14.44
C PRO A 23 1.08 -14.06 -13.07
N LYS A 24 2.17 -14.83 -12.93
CA LYS A 24 2.94 -14.94 -11.68
C LYS A 24 3.68 -13.65 -11.37
N LEU A 25 4.27 -13.01 -12.39
CA LEU A 25 4.93 -11.72 -12.24
C LEU A 25 3.95 -10.63 -11.80
N LEU A 26 2.78 -10.55 -12.45
CA LEU A 26 1.72 -9.61 -12.08
C LEU A 26 1.22 -9.86 -10.66
N TRP A 27 1.09 -11.12 -10.25
CA TRP A 27 0.73 -11.47 -8.88
C TRP A 27 1.75 -10.97 -7.85
N ILE A 28 3.05 -11.17 -8.09
CA ILE A 28 4.11 -10.65 -7.22
C ILE A 28 4.09 -9.11 -7.16
N ILE A 29 3.96 -8.44 -8.30
CA ILE A 29 3.89 -6.98 -8.38
C ILE A 29 2.67 -6.45 -7.62
N SER A 30 1.51 -7.09 -7.78
CA SER A 30 0.30 -6.70 -7.06
C SER A 30 0.44 -6.84 -5.54
N GLY A 31 1.06 -7.92 -5.07
CA GLY A 31 1.37 -8.14 -3.66
C GLY A 31 2.33 -7.08 -3.12
N PHE A 32 3.36 -6.72 -3.90
CA PHE A 32 4.29 -5.65 -3.54
C PHE A 32 3.57 -4.30 -3.41
N ILE A 33 2.74 -3.92 -4.38
CA ILE A 33 1.95 -2.68 -4.35
C ILE A 33 1.01 -2.67 -3.13
N MET A 34 0.34 -3.78 -2.83
CA MET A 34 -0.53 -3.92 -1.67
C MET A 34 0.25 -3.70 -0.36
N VAL A 35 1.41 -4.33 -0.20
CA VAL A 35 2.25 -4.19 1.02
C VAL A 35 2.75 -2.76 1.19
N VAL A 36 3.24 -2.13 0.12
CA VAL A 36 3.73 -0.74 0.17
C VAL A 36 2.60 0.21 0.57
N THR A 37 1.43 0.10 -0.07
CA THR A 37 0.27 0.96 0.24
C THR A 37 -0.26 0.71 1.65
N LEU A 38 -0.20 -0.53 2.15
CA LEU A 38 -0.52 -0.85 3.54
C LEU A 38 0.44 -0.19 4.53
N MET A 39 1.76 -0.24 4.28
CA MET A 39 2.76 0.40 5.13
C MET A 39 2.56 1.91 5.22
N VAL A 40 2.21 2.57 4.12
CA VAL A 40 1.90 4.01 4.11
C VAL A 40 0.74 4.30 5.05
N LYS A 41 -0.36 3.53 4.97
CA LYS A 41 -1.53 3.70 5.84
C LYS A 41 -1.19 3.46 7.31
N ILE A 42 -0.42 2.42 7.63
CA ILE A 42 0.04 2.13 8.99
C ILE A 42 0.85 3.31 9.54
N LYS A 43 1.79 3.86 8.75
CA LYS A 43 2.60 5.01 9.18
C LYS A 43 1.74 6.26 9.44
N ILE A 44 0.77 6.54 8.57
CA ILE A 44 -0.18 7.64 8.76
C ILE A 44 -0.97 7.42 10.05
N PHE A 45 -1.49 6.22 10.28
CA PHE A 45 -2.27 5.88 11.46
C PHE A 45 -1.47 6.03 12.75
N ILE A 46 -0.24 5.50 12.81
CA ILE A 46 0.65 5.64 13.97
C ILE A 46 0.94 7.12 14.27
N ARG A 47 1.17 7.92 13.23
CA ARG A 47 1.44 9.36 13.39
C ARG A 47 0.23 10.11 13.93
N ILE A 48 -0.97 9.84 13.40
CA ILE A 48 -2.22 10.42 13.90
C ILE A 48 -2.45 9.99 15.35
N TYR A 49 -2.24 8.71 15.66
CA TYR A 49 -2.40 8.17 17.00
C TYR A 49 -1.47 8.85 18.01
N ARG A 50 -0.19 9.04 17.66
CA ARG A 50 0.76 9.78 18.50
C ARG A 50 0.34 11.24 18.72
N LYS A 51 -0.04 11.95 17.64
CA LYS A 51 -0.53 13.34 17.76
C LYS A 51 -1.82 13.45 18.57
N ALA A 52 -2.69 12.44 18.50
CA ALA A 52 -3.92 12.39 19.26
C ALA A 52 -3.69 12.24 20.78
N GLN A 53 -2.54 11.70 21.19
CA GLN A 53 -2.16 11.55 22.60
C GLN A 53 -1.51 12.79 23.21
N ASP A 54 -1.04 13.71 22.37
CA ASP A 54 -0.34 14.92 22.79
C ASP A 54 -1.31 15.93 23.46
N PRO A 55 -1.06 16.36 24.71
CA PRO A 55 -1.92 17.29 25.46
C PRO A 55 -2.16 18.63 24.76
N ASP A 56 -1.26 19.07 23.87
CA ASP A 56 -1.45 20.32 23.12
C ASP A 56 -2.46 20.19 21.97
N ASN A 57 -2.79 18.95 21.59
CA ASN A 57 -3.64 18.63 20.45
C ASN A 57 -5.07 18.20 20.85
N TYR A 58 -5.39 18.23 22.14
CA TYR A 58 -6.73 18.01 22.64
C TYR A 58 -7.07 18.97 23.78
N HIS A 59 -8.33 19.33 23.89
CA HIS A 59 -8.85 19.98 25.09
C HIS A 59 -9.93 19.10 25.73
N ILE A 60 -10.12 19.28 27.02
CA ILE A 60 -11.21 18.63 27.76
C ILE A 60 -12.38 19.59 27.74
N ASN A 61 -13.49 19.19 27.13
CA ASN A 61 -14.72 19.99 27.13
C ASN A 61 -15.34 20.01 28.55
N PHE A 62 -16.31 20.89 28.77
CA PHE A 62 -17.06 21.04 30.02
C PHE A 62 -17.62 19.72 30.58
N PHE A 63 -17.92 18.75 29.71
CA PHE A 63 -18.40 17.41 30.07
C PHE A 63 -17.29 16.39 30.40
N GLY A 64 -16.03 16.82 30.53
CA GLY A 64 -14.89 15.92 30.76
C GLY A 64 -14.48 15.10 29.52
N LYS A 65 -15.09 15.35 28.35
CA LYS A 65 -14.81 14.61 27.11
C LYS A 65 -13.60 15.20 26.38
N LYS A 66 -12.66 14.33 25.98
CA LYS A 66 -11.50 14.68 25.14
C LYS A 66 -11.98 15.06 23.73
N VAL A 67 -11.72 16.29 23.31
CA VAL A 67 -12.00 16.80 21.97
C VAL A 67 -10.69 17.11 21.29
N LEU A 68 -10.43 16.47 20.15
CA LEU A 68 -9.22 16.65 19.36
C LEU A 68 -9.33 17.86 18.45
N HIS A 69 -8.23 18.60 18.30
CA HIS A 69 -8.16 19.67 17.32
C HIS A 69 -8.06 19.13 15.89
N SER A 70 -8.62 19.88 14.93
CA SER A 70 -8.54 19.54 13.51
C SER A 70 -7.09 19.53 12.97
N SER A 71 -6.15 20.16 13.69
CA SER A 71 -4.70 20.14 13.40
C SER A 71 -4.04 18.77 13.58
N VAL A 72 -4.70 17.82 14.26
CA VAL A 72 -4.17 16.47 14.55
C VAL A 72 -3.92 15.69 13.26
N VAL A 73 -4.77 15.89 12.25
CA VAL A 73 -4.68 15.18 10.97
C VAL A 73 -4.31 16.16 9.86
N SER A 74 -3.20 15.91 9.18
CA SER A 74 -2.80 16.74 8.04
C SER A 74 -3.70 16.50 6.84
N ARG A 75 -4.10 17.58 6.15
CA ARG A 75 -4.86 17.49 4.88
C ARG A 75 -4.12 16.66 3.82
N ILE A 76 -2.80 16.74 3.79
CA ILE A 76 -1.95 15.95 2.88
C ILE A 76 -2.01 14.46 3.23
N GLU A 77 -1.98 14.11 4.52
CA GLU A 77 -2.07 12.72 4.99
C GLU A 77 -3.43 12.11 4.64
N LEU A 78 -4.51 12.88 4.78
CA LEU A 78 -5.84 12.50 4.32
C LEU A 78 -5.87 12.28 2.80
N ALA A 79 -5.34 13.22 2.02
CA ALA A 79 -5.32 13.11 0.56
C ALA A 79 -4.55 11.86 0.09
N ILE A 80 -3.38 11.58 0.68
CA ILE A 80 -2.59 10.37 0.38
C ILE A 80 -3.34 9.11 0.81
N PHE A 81 -3.98 9.12 1.99
CA PHE A 81 -4.75 7.99 2.47
C PHE A 81 -5.88 7.64 1.51
N PHE A 82 -6.73 8.61 1.17
CA PHE A 82 -7.83 8.39 0.23
C PHE A 82 -7.36 8.08 -1.20
N GLY A 83 -6.32 8.76 -1.68
CA GLY A 83 -5.75 8.50 -2.99
C GLY A 83 -5.19 7.08 -3.15
N THR A 84 -4.66 6.48 -2.07
CA THR A 84 -4.09 5.12 -2.08
C THR A 84 -5.11 4.02 -1.77
N ILE A 85 -6.35 4.34 -1.38
CA ILE A 85 -7.43 3.36 -1.17
C ILE A 85 -7.76 2.54 -2.42
N PRO A 86 -8.07 3.15 -3.59
CA PRO A 86 -8.47 2.37 -4.76
C PRO A 86 -7.36 1.41 -5.21
N PHE A 87 -6.11 1.86 -5.20
CA PHE A 87 -4.96 1.02 -5.53
C PHE A 87 -4.75 -0.12 -4.54
N PHE A 88 -4.87 0.14 -3.24
CA PHE A 88 -4.79 -0.91 -2.22
C PHE A 88 -5.89 -1.96 -2.37
N LEU A 89 -7.13 -1.52 -2.65
CA LEU A 89 -8.26 -2.43 -2.83
C LEU A 89 -8.12 -3.25 -4.11
N MET A 90 -7.78 -2.63 -5.24
CA MET A 90 -7.60 -3.36 -6.51
C MET A 90 -6.43 -4.34 -6.43
N SER A 91 -5.27 -3.88 -5.97
CA SER A 91 -4.07 -4.73 -5.86
C SER A 91 -4.26 -5.83 -4.81
N GLY A 92 -4.87 -5.51 -3.67
CA GLY A 92 -5.14 -6.47 -2.61
C GLY A 92 -6.19 -7.50 -2.98
N ALA A 93 -7.30 -7.09 -3.61
CA ALA A 93 -8.32 -8.02 -4.09
C ALA A 93 -7.74 -9.00 -5.12
N TYR A 94 -6.95 -8.50 -6.07
CA TYR A 94 -6.28 -9.36 -7.06
C TYR A 94 -5.28 -10.31 -6.41
N PHE A 95 -4.43 -9.81 -5.51
CA PHE A 95 -3.43 -10.62 -4.81
C PHE A 95 -4.07 -11.72 -3.98
N ILE A 96 -5.10 -11.39 -3.18
CA ILE A 96 -5.81 -12.35 -2.32
C ILE A 96 -6.60 -13.34 -3.17
N ALA A 97 -7.29 -12.91 -4.23
CA ALA A 97 -8.02 -13.83 -5.11
C ALA A 97 -7.09 -14.89 -5.71
N ARG A 98 -5.91 -14.47 -6.19
CA ARG A 98 -4.89 -15.39 -6.73
C ARG A 98 -4.23 -16.25 -5.66
N LEU A 99 -4.01 -15.71 -4.46
CA LEU A 99 -3.50 -16.47 -3.31
C LEU A 99 -4.47 -17.59 -2.91
N VAL A 100 -5.75 -17.26 -2.82
CA VAL A 100 -6.84 -18.22 -2.51
C VAL A 100 -6.92 -19.27 -3.62
N ASN A 101 -6.88 -18.86 -4.89
CA ASN A 101 -6.88 -19.78 -6.02
C ASN A 101 -5.67 -20.74 -5.98
N PHE A 102 -4.49 -20.22 -5.66
CA PHE A 102 -3.28 -21.04 -5.49
C PHE A 102 -3.43 -22.08 -4.37
N PHE A 103 -4.02 -21.72 -3.23
CA PHE A 103 -4.23 -22.68 -2.14
C PHE A 103 -5.31 -23.73 -2.44
N LEU A 104 -6.42 -23.34 -3.08
CA LEU A 104 -7.54 -24.24 -3.37
C LEU A 104 -7.31 -25.13 -4.60
N TYR A 105 -6.75 -24.57 -5.67
CA TYR A 105 -6.66 -25.23 -6.97
C TYR A 105 -5.22 -25.49 -7.42
N LYS A 106 -4.21 -25.08 -6.64
CA LYS A 106 -2.77 -25.17 -6.99
C LYS A 106 -2.42 -24.51 -8.34
N HIS A 107 -3.28 -23.60 -8.81
CA HIS A 107 -3.12 -22.87 -10.05
C HIS A 107 -2.97 -21.38 -9.75
N LEU A 108 -2.12 -20.70 -10.52
CA LEU A 108 -1.85 -19.27 -10.41
C LEU A 108 -2.58 -18.44 -11.47
#